data_AF-A0A950AFG7-F1
#
_entry.id   AF-A0A950AFG7-F1
#
_cell.length_a   1.000
_cell.length_b   1.000
_cell.length_c   1.000
_cell.angle_alpha   90.00
_cell.angle_beta   90.00
_cell.angle_gamma   90.00
#
_symmetry.space_group_name_H-M   'P 1'
#
loop_
_entity.id
_entity.type
_entity.pdbx_description
1 polymer ?
#
loop_
_entity_poly.entity_id
_entity_poly.type
_entity_poly.pdbx_seq_one_letter_code
_entity_poly.pdbx_strand_id
1 'polypeptide(L)'
;MKAWIGATILLTVLILVVFLILLQRRFFYFPRKYSADEIEAAEKRGAIVLGYDTSQGRQTAFLYGTPPSGTLLSRLWIVFGGNAMTALDWIEILRE
;
A
#
# COMPACT_ATOMS: atom_id res chain seq x y z
N MET A 1 -17.92 44.58 15.26
CA MET A 1 -18.70 43.59 14.47
C MET A 1 -17.84 42.84 13.44
N LYS A 2 -17.09 43.53 12.56
CA LYS A 2 -16.24 42.89 11.53
C LYS A 2 -15.11 41.98 12.08
N ALA A 3 -14.46 42.38 13.17
CA ALA A 3 -13.39 41.58 13.81
C ALA A 3 -13.90 40.24 14.37
N TRP A 4 -15.11 40.22 14.93
CA TRP A 4 -15.74 39.00 15.44
C TRP A 4 -16.09 38.02 14.31
N ILE A 5 -16.56 38.52 13.18
CA ILE A 5 -16.80 37.69 11.99
C ILE A 5 -15.50 37.07 11.49
N GLY A 6 -14.42 37.86 11.38
CA GLY A 6 -13.11 37.36 10.97
C GLY A 6 -12.54 36.30 11.93
N ALA A 7 -12.65 36.54 13.24
CA ALA A 7 -12.21 35.58 14.25
C ALA A 7 -12.99 34.25 14.19
N THR A 8 -14.31 34.30 13.98
CA THR A 8 -15.14 33.11 13.83
C THR A 8 -14.77 32.30 12.59
N ILE A 9 -14.51 32.95 11.45
CA ILE A 9 -14.09 32.28 10.22
C ILE A 9 -12.74 31.59 10.43
N LEU A 10 -11.77 32.31 11.00
CA LEU A 10 -10.44 31.76 11.26
C LEU A 10 -10.52 30.55 12.20
N LEU A 11 -11.29 30.65 13.28
CA LEU A 11 -11.50 29.55 14.22
C LEU A 11 -12.13 28.33 13.54
N THR A 12 -13.13 28.56 12.68
CA THR A 12 -13.79 27.49 11.92
C THR A 12 -12.82 26.78 11.00
N VAL A 13 -11.98 27.53 10.26
CA VAL A 13 -10.94 26.96 9.39
C VAL A 13 -9.93 26.17 10.22
N LEU A 14 -9.48 26.70 11.36
CA LEU A 14 -8.52 26.04 12.22
C LEU A 14 -9.06 24.71 12.76
N ILE A 15 -10.33 24.69 13.18
CA ILE A 15 -11.01 23.47 13.63
C ILE A 15 -11.07 22.45 12.50
N LEU A 16 -11.42 22.85 11.28
CA LEU A 16 -11.47 21.94 10.13
C LEU A 16 -10.08 21.37 9.81
N VAL A 17 -9.03 22.19 9.84
CA VAL A 17 -7.65 21.74 9.60
C VAL A 17 -7.21 20.74 10.67
N VAL A 18 -7.45 21.04 11.95
CA VAL A 18 -7.14 20.12 13.05
C VAL A 18 -7.92 18.80 12.90
N PHE A 19 -9.20 18.88 12.56
CA PHE A 19 -10.05 17.71 12.34
C PHE A 19 -9.50 16.84 11.20
N LEU A 20 -9.13 17.43 10.06
CA LEU A 20 -8.51 16.73 8.95
C LEU A 20 -7.16 16.11 9.34
N ILE A 21 -6.30 16.82 10.07
CA ILE A 21 -5.01 16.28 10.54
C ILE A 21 -5.19 15.09 11.48
N LEU A 22 -6.19 15.11 12.34
CA LEU A 22 -6.47 14.01 13.27
C LEU A 22 -7.10 12.81 12.56
N LEU A 23 -7.98 13.05 11.58
CA LEU A 23 -8.72 12.00 10.88
C LEU A 23 -8.10 11.53 9.57
N GLN A 24 -7.06 12.20 9.05
CA GLN A 24 -6.37 11.79 7.82
C GLN A 24 -5.94 10.32 7.87
N ARG A 25 -5.56 9.83 9.06
CA ARG A 25 -5.19 8.42 9.27
C ARG A 25 -6.29 7.42 8.95
N ARG A 26 -7.55 7.84 9.09
CA ARG A 26 -8.75 7.06 8.74
C ARG A 26 -9.18 7.26 7.29
N PHE A 27 -8.73 8.34 6.66
CA PHE A 27 -8.93 8.61 5.23
C PHE A 27 -7.84 8.04 4.33
N PHE A 28 -6.68 7.64 4.88
CA PHE A 28 -5.71 6.86 4.10
C PHE A 28 -6.35 5.53 3.70
N TYR A 29 -6.38 5.33 2.39
CA TYR A 29 -6.99 4.17 1.76
C TYR A 29 -6.31 2.90 2.26
N PHE A 30 -7.09 1.97 2.80
CA PHE A 30 -6.59 0.64 3.12
C PHE A 30 -6.44 -0.15 1.82
N PRO A 31 -5.26 -0.74 1.53
CA PRO A 31 -5.11 -1.57 0.36
C PRO A 31 -6.17 -2.68 0.37
N ARG A 32 -6.77 -2.94 -0.80
CA ARG A 32 -7.76 -4.00 -0.94
C ARG A 32 -7.13 -5.34 -0.56
N LYS A 33 -7.91 -6.21 0.09
CA LYS A 33 -7.47 -7.58 0.34
C LYS A 33 -7.33 -8.30 -0.99
N TYR A 34 -6.28 -9.10 -1.13
CA TYR A 34 -6.14 -10.04 -2.24
C TYR A 34 -7.28 -11.05 -2.21
N SER A 35 -7.92 -11.28 -3.36
CA SER A 35 -8.85 -12.40 -3.50
C SER A 35 -8.08 -13.72 -3.59
N ALA A 36 -8.76 -14.84 -3.33
CA ALA A 36 -8.17 -16.16 -3.51
C ALA A 36 -7.75 -16.38 -4.98
N ASP A 37 -8.60 -15.96 -5.93
CA ASP A 37 -8.35 -16.08 -7.37
C ASP A 37 -7.10 -15.30 -7.81
N GLU A 38 -6.87 -14.11 -7.25
CA GLU A 38 -5.69 -13.29 -7.54
C GLU A 38 -4.40 -13.96 -7.06
N ILE A 39 -4.42 -14.54 -5.86
CA ILE A 39 -3.29 -15.28 -5.30
C ILE A 39 -3.01 -16.52 -6.15
N GLU A 40 -4.05 -17.31 -6.45
CA GLU A 40 -3.91 -18.53 -7.25
C GLU A 40 -3.37 -18.21 -8.65
N ALA A 41 -3.85 -17.12 -9.27
CA ALA A 41 -3.35 -16.66 -10.57
C ALA A 41 -1.88 -16.25 -10.51
N ALA A 42 -1.44 -15.62 -9.43
CA ALA A 42 -0.04 -15.24 -9.22
C ALA A 42 0.86 -16.47 -9.06
N GLU A 43 0.44 -17.45 -8.24
CA GLU A 43 1.17 -18.70 -8.04
C GLU A 43 1.30 -19.50 -9.35
N LYS A 44 0.22 -19.59 -10.14
CA LYS A 44 0.24 -20.20 -11.48
C LYS A 44 1.22 -19.51 -12.44
N ARG A 45 1.50 -18.23 -12.23
CA ARG A 45 2.49 -17.44 -12.99
C ARG A 45 3.91 -17.54 -12.39
N GLY A 46 4.12 -18.40 -11.39
CA GLY A 46 5.43 -18.65 -10.78
C GLY A 46 5.78 -17.74 -9.61
N ALA A 47 4.80 -17.02 -9.05
CA ALA A 47 5.01 -16.25 -7.83
C ALA A 47 5.17 -17.18 -6.62
N ILE A 48 6.09 -16.85 -5.73
CA ILE A 48 6.13 -17.39 -4.37
C ILE A 48 5.47 -16.37 -3.45
N VAL A 49 4.40 -16.79 -2.79
CA VAL A 49 3.66 -15.94 -1.84
C VAL A 49 4.37 -15.95 -0.48
N LEU A 50 4.77 -14.78 -0.02
CA LEU A 50 5.50 -14.59 1.23
C LEU A 50 4.62 -13.84 2.23
N GLY A 51 4.04 -14.56 3.19
CA GLY A 51 3.31 -13.96 4.30
C GLY A 51 4.24 -13.60 5.46
N TYR A 52 4.12 -12.39 6.01
CA TYR A 52 4.92 -11.94 7.16
C TYR A 52 4.13 -10.99 8.07
N ASP A 53 4.52 -10.92 9.33
CA ASP A 53 3.89 -10.05 10.32
C ASP A 53 4.66 -8.74 10.48
N THR A 54 3.92 -7.65 10.66
CA THR A 54 4.46 -6.32 10.95
C THR A 54 3.73 -5.70 12.14
N SER A 55 4.23 -4.58 12.65
CA SER A 55 3.51 -3.78 13.66
C SER A 55 2.15 -3.25 13.16
N GLN A 56 1.90 -3.29 11.86
CA GLN A 56 0.64 -2.89 11.22
C GLN A 56 -0.26 -4.09 10.89
N GLY A 57 0.11 -5.30 11.31
CA GLY A 57 -0.60 -6.55 11.03
C GLY A 57 0.07 -7.41 9.97
N ARG A 58 -0.64 -8.47 9.54
CA ARG A 58 -0.17 -9.44 8.55
C ARG A 58 -0.12 -8.82 7.16
N GLN A 59 1.01 -8.98 6.49
CA GLN A 59 1.30 -8.47 5.14
C GLN A 59 1.70 -9.63 4.22
N THR A 60 1.63 -9.37 2.92
CA THR A 60 1.98 -10.33 1.88
C THR A 60 2.88 -9.68 0.84
N ALA A 61 3.95 -10.37 0.44
CA ALA A 61 4.77 -10.04 -0.70
C ALA A 61 4.74 -11.19 -1.73
N PHE A 62 5.08 -10.88 -2.98
CA PHE A 62 5.14 -11.84 -4.07
C PHE A 62 6.54 -11.81 -4.67
N LEU A 63 7.23 -12.94 -4.61
CA LEU A 63 8.57 -13.10 -5.17
C LEU A 63 8.48 -13.78 -6.53
N TYR A 64 9.11 -13.18 -7.54
CA TYR A 64 9.20 -13.73 -8.90
C TYR A 64 10.67 -13.96 -9.29
N GLY A 65 10.90 -14.91 -10.21
CA GLY A 65 12.22 -15.10 -10.83
C GLY A 65 13.27 -15.72 -9.91
N THR A 66 12.87 -16.55 -8.94
CA THR A 66 13.80 -17.23 -8.03
C THR A 66 14.82 -18.02 -8.85
N PRO A 67 16.14 -17.78 -8.66
CA PRO A 67 17.15 -18.51 -9.41
C PRO A 67 17.16 -19.98 -8.98
N PRO A 68 17.72 -20.88 -9.82
CA PRO A 68 17.91 -22.27 -9.46
C PRO A 68 18.67 -22.42 -8.13
N SER A 69 18.29 -23.42 -7.35
CA SER A 69 18.90 -23.72 -6.05
C SER A 69 20.42 -23.77 -6.14
N GLY A 70 21.12 -23.10 -5.23
CA GLY A 70 22.58 -23.00 -5.21
C GLY A 70 23.18 -21.82 -5.98
N THR A 71 22.36 -21.01 -6.65
CA THR A 71 22.82 -19.78 -7.32
C THR A 71 22.80 -18.60 -6.35
N LEU A 72 23.92 -17.86 -6.25
CA LEU A 72 23.98 -16.60 -5.51
C LEU A 72 23.19 -15.52 -6.25
N LEU A 73 22.17 -14.94 -5.59
CA LEU A 73 21.50 -13.74 -6.09
C LEU A 73 22.45 -12.55 -6.04
N SER A 74 22.77 -11.99 -7.21
CA SER A 74 23.59 -10.79 -7.34
C SER A 74 22.77 -9.50 -7.23
N ARG A 75 21.45 -9.55 -7.46
CA ARG A 75 20.56 -8.39 -7.42
C ARG A 75 19.15 -8.79 -7.03
N LEU A 76 18.57 -8.04 -6.09
CA LEU A 76 17.16 -8.13 -5.69
C LEU A 76 16.48 -6.81 -6.01
N TRP A 77 15.38 -6.86 -6.76
CA TRP A 77 14.52 -5.70 -6.99
C TRP A 77 13.35 -5.74 -6.01
N ILE A 78 13.13 -4.63 -5.31
CA ILE A 78 12.00 -4.46 -4.41
C ILE A 78 11.10 -3.40 -5.05
N VAL A 79 9.88 -3.81 -5.40
CA VAL A 79 8.92 -2.97 -6.10
C VAL A 79 7.71 -2.74 -5.21
N PHE A 80 7.28 -1.49 -5.10
CA PHE A 80 6.13 -1.09 -4.30
C PHE A 80 5.06 -0.48 -5.20
N GLY A 81 3.79 -0.73 -4.87
CA GLY A 81 2.66 -0.06 -5.51
C GLY A 81 2.49 1.38 -4.99
N GLY A 82 1.79 2.21 -5.76
CA GLY A 82 1.29 3.50 -5.29
C GLY A 82 0.11 3.36 -4.32
N ASN A 83 -0.47 4.50 -3.92
CA ASN A 83 -1.69 4.49 -3.09
C ASN A 83 -2.81 3.69 -3.77
N ALA A 84 -3.49 2.85 -3.00
CA ALA A 84 -4.56 1.95 -3.45
C ALA A 84 -4.14 0.82 -4.42
N MET A 85 -2.88 0.75 -4.84
CA MET A 85 -2.36 -0.29 -5.71
C MET A 85 -1.99 -1.52 -4.89
N THR A 86 -2.20 -2.71 -5.45
CA THR A 86 -1.71 -3.97 -4.87
C THR A 86 -0.37 -4.37 -5.48
N ALA A 87 0.42 -5.16 -4.76
CA ALA A 87 1.66 -5.71 -5.33
C ALA A 87 1.43 -6.54 -6.61
N LEU A 88 0.26 -7.17 -6.77
CA LEU A 88 -0.07 -7.96 -7.96
C LEU A 88 -0.38 -7.10 -9.17
N ASP A 89 -0.67 -5.82 -9.02
CA ASP A 89 -0.91 -4.92 -10.16
C ASP A 89 0.37 -4.74 -11.00
N TRP A 90 1.55 -5.07 -10.45
CA TRP A 90 2.83 -5.12 -11.18
C TRP A 90 3.02 -6.36 -12.06
N ILE A 91 2.22 -7.41 -11.87
CA ILE A 91 2.44 -8.72 -12.51
C ILE A 91 2.40 -8.65 -14.04
N GLU A 92 1.63 -7.71 -14.59
CA GLU A 92 1.54 -7.50 -16.04
C GLU A 92 2.78 -6.81 -16.61
N ILE A 93 3.52 -6.05 -15.78
CA ILE A 93 4.73 -5.32 -16.18
C ILE A 93 5.98 -6.19 -16.02
N LEU A 94 6.00 -7.10 -15.05
CA LEU A 94 7.13 -8.00 -14.79
C LEU A 94 7.32 -9.09 -15.87
N ARG A 95 6.50 -9.09 -16.92
CA ARG A 95 6.54 -10.04 -18.03
C ARG A 95 7.21 -9.40 -19.26
N GLU A 96 8.49 -9.09 -19.14
CA GLU A 96 9.45 -8.86 -20.24
C GLU A 96 10.77 -9.55 -19.89
#